data_AF-A0A358QV09-F1
#
_entry.id   AF-A0A358QV09-F1
#
_cell.length_a   1.000
_cell.length_b   1.000
_cell.length_c   1.000
_cell.angle_alpha   90.00
_cell.angle_beta   90.00
_cell.angle_gamma   90.00
#
_symmetry.space_group_name_H-M   'P 1'
#
loop_
_entity.id
_entity.type
_entity.pdbx_description
1 polymer ?
#
loop_
_entity_poly.entity_id
_entity_poly.type
_entity_poly.pdbx_seq_one_letter_code
_entity_poly.pdbx_strand_id
1 'polypeptide(L)'
;MKRIITIALALVLAAVLALPAMAEQVNLYQNNQLVKSVVFKIGVPYYVVNGQTPGVKMDVAPFVKSDRTFVPVRFLGNALGLDDSRIIWDNSTQTATLKGNAILQMTIGQASIISNGVKKIIDVAPILQSDRTFLPARYVAEGLGYQVSWDDTTQTVVCWPEGEIKPDVSAVVSYLENKGTTPAKPISGDLVNGYNIPKNTDLTIANYAKEASDGKWMVFSINLTKRNLQQQYADTQSIISQTVDPATTAEAIDYAKKVQYALENGSRENPIYCPITTFNAPNDMAVRVGAGGGDTVQFDLWSTK
;
A
#
# COMPACT_ATOMS: atom_id res chain seq x y z
N MET A 1 -9.60 69.89 -49.49
CA MET A 1 -9.80 70.26 -48.06
C MET A 1 -9.54 69.02 -47.20
N LYS A 2 -8.94 69.17 -46.00
CA LYS A 2 -8.58 68.06 -45.08
C LYS A 2 -9.76 67.69 -44.16
N ARG A 3 -9.98 66.39 -43.88
CA ARG A 3 -10.31 65.71 -42.59
C ARG A 3 -10.04 64.20 -42.84
N ILE A 4 -9.06 63.50 -42.27
CA ILE A 4 -8.81 63.11 -40.86
C ILE A 4 -10.01 62.44 -40.19
N ILE A 5 -9.87 61.14 -39.89
CA ILE A 5 -10.47 60.30 -38.82
C ILE A 5 -10.33 58.81 -39.26
N THR A 6 -10.06 57.78 -38.45
CA THR A 6 -9.25 57.60 -37.21
C THR A 6 -8.90 56.09 -37.16
N ILE A 7 -7.72 55.69 -36.65
CA ILE A 7 -7.38 54.26 -36.49
C ILE A 7 -8.02 53.70 -35.21
N ALA A 8 -8.79 52.63 -35.32
CA ALA A 8 -9.29 51.86 -34.17
C ALA A 8 -8.55 50.51 -34.07
N LEU A 9 -7.49 50.48 -33.27
CA LEU A 9 -6.70 49.27 -32.98
C LEU A 9 -7.45 48.42 -31.94
N ALA A 10 -8.16 47.38 -32.39
CA ALA A 10 -8.84 46.44 -31.50
C ALA A 10 -7.83 45.47 -30.87
N LEU A 11 -7.22 45.87 -29.75
CA LEU A 11 -6.47 44.98 -28.86
C LEU A 11 -7.43 43.99 -28.19
N VAL A 12 -7.68 42.86 -28.83
CA VAL A 12 -8.35 41.72 -28.20
C VAL A 12 -7.36 41.06 -27.24
N LEU A 13 -7.41 41.49 -25.98
CA LEU A 13 -6.68 40.84 -24.89
C LEU A 13 -7.30 39.45 -24.65
N ALA A 14 -6.76 38.43 -25.32
CA ALA A 14 -7.12 37.05 -25.08
C ALA A 14 -6.63 36.63 -23.68
N ALA A 15 -7.49 36.80 -22.68
CA ALA A 15 -7.28 36.25 -21.35
C ALA A 15 -7.34 34.72 -21.44
N VAL A 16 -6.17 34.09 -21.59
CA VAL A 16 -6.03 32.63 -21.54
C VAL A 16 -6.34 32.18 -20.12
N LEU A 17 -7.61 31.82 -19.89
CA LEU A 17 -8.02 31.08 -18.70
C LEU A 17 -7.30 29.73 -18.74
N ALA A 18 -6.21 29.62 -17.99
CA ALA A 18 -5.59 28.36 -17.68
C ALA A 18 -6.59 27.53 -16.87
N LEU A 19 -7.36 26.69 -17.57
CA LEU A 19 -8.12 25.63 -16.92
C LEU A 19 -7.13 24.79 -16.11
N PRO A 20 -7.43 24.46 -14.84
CA PRO A 20 -6.61 23.50 -14.12
C PRO A 20 -6.58 22.22 -14.96
N ALA A 21 -5.39 21.66 -15.16
CA ALA A 21 -5.23 20.40 -15.86
C ALA A 21 -6.03 19.33 -15.11
N MET A 22 -7.22 19.00 -15.63
CA MET A 22 -7.98 17.84 -15.18
C MET A 22 -7.05 16.64 -15.35
N ALA A 23 -6.75 15.97 -14.24
CA ALA A 23 -5.94 14.75 -14.30
C ALA A 23 -6.62 13.80 -15.30
N GLU A 24 -5.90 13.49 -16.37
CA GLU A 24 -6.43 12.72 -17.48
C GLU A 24 -6.82 11.33 -16.96
N GLN A 25 -8.12 11.13 -16.75
CA GLN A 25 -8.63 9.84 -16.32
C GLN A 25 -8.36 8.85 -17.45
N VAL A 26 -7.43 7.93 -17.22
CA VAL A 26 -7.10 6.87 -18.16
C VAL A 26 -8.38 6.10 -18.47
N ASN A 27 -8.95 6.34 -19.64
CA ASN A 27 -10.11 5.62 -20.14
C ASN A 27 -9.68 4.18 -20.41
N LEU A 28 -9.89 3.30 -19.43
CA LEU A 28 -9.56 1.86 -19.52
C LEU A 28 -10.45 1.08 -20.50
N TYR A 29 -11.25 1.79 -21.32
CA TYR A 29 -12.00 1.23 -22.44
C TYR A 29 -11.78 2.04 -23.71
N GLN A 30 -10.82 1.59 -24.53
CA GLN A 30 -10.98 1.69 -25.98
C GLN A 30 -11.48 0.34 -26.51
N ASN A 31 -12.53 0.39 -27.33
CA ASN A 31 -12.96 -0.71 -28.20
C ASN A 31 -13.32 -2.04 -27.52
N ASN A 32 -13.86 -2.01 -26.30
CA ASN A 32 -14.39 -3.22 -25.62
C ASN A 32 -13.33 -4.33 -25.42
N GLN A 33 -12.04 -3.95 -25.36
CA GLN A 33 -10.89 -4.84 -25.16
C GLN A 33 -10.67 -5.13 -23.67
N LEU A 34 -10.25 -6.36 -23.36
CA LEU A 34 -10.02 -6.86 -22.00
C LEU A 34 -8.73 -6.25 -21.38
N VAL A 35 -8.69 -6.09 -20.06
CA VAL A 35 -7.46 -5.70 -19.35
C VAL A 35 -6.49 -6.88 -19.40
N LYS A 36 -5.34 -6.70 -20.04
CA LYS A 36 -4.31 -7.74 -20.23
C LYS A 36 -3.48 -7.98 -18.98
N SER A 37 -3.25 -6.96 -18.16
CA SER A 37 -2.53 -7.13 -16.90
C SER A 37 -2.90 -6.10 -15.85
N VAL A 38 -2.90 -6.53 -14.59
CA VAL A 38 -2.98 -5.70 -13.41
C VAL A 38 -1.87 -6.13 -12.45
N VAL A 39 -1.12 -5.18 -11.91
CA VAL A 39 -0.07 -5.46 -10.91
C VAL A 39 -0.30 -4.61 -9.66
N PHE A 40 -0.38 -5.27 -8.51
CA PHE A 40 -0.37 -4.68 -7.18
C PHE A 40 0.92 -5.11 -6.45
N LYS A 41 1.53 -4.22 -5.65
CA LYS A 41 2.63 -4.56 -4.72
C LYS A 41 2.20 -4.27 -3.28
N ILE A 42 2.46 -5.19 -2.35
CA ILE A 42 2.12 -5.01 -0.94
C ILE A 42 2.82 -3.79 -0.35
N GLY A 43 2.09 -3.00 0.43
CA GLY A 43 2.60 -1.77 1.05
C GLY A 43 2.73 -0.58 0.09
N VAL A 44 2.54 -0.76 -1.22
CA VAL A 44 2.62 0.33 -2.21
C VAL A 44 1.22 0.83 -2.58
N PRO A 45 0.88 2.12 -2.37
CA PRO A 45 -0.42 2.68 -2.72
C PRO A 45 -0.52 3.03 -4.22
N TYR A 46 -0.04 2.14 -5.09
CA TYR A 46 -0.11 2.25 -6.54
C TYR A 46 -0.37 0.88 -7.17
N TYR A 47 -1.14 0.87 -8.25
CA TYR A 47 -1.26 -0.30 -9.14
C TYR A 47 -0.99 0.12 -10.58
N VAL A 48 -0.62 -0.84 -11.42
CA VAL A 48 -0.35 -0.62 -12.84
C VAL A 48 -1.24 -1.52 -13.68
N VAL A 49 -1.75 -0.97 -14.78
CA VAL A 49 -2.65 -1.66 -15.72
C VAL A 49 -1.97 -1.72 -17.09
N ASN A 50 -1.94 -2.89 -17.72
CA ASN A 50 -1.38 -3.10 -19.07
C ASN A 50 0.06 -2.56 -19.24
N GLY A 51 0.86 -2.60 -18.18
CA GLY A 51 2.22 -2.03 -18.13
C GLY A 51 2.33 -0.50 -18.21
N GLN A 52 1.20 0.23 -18.25
CA GLN A 52 1.19 1.67 -18.43
C GLN A 52 1.64 2.39 -17.16
N THR A 53 2.63 3.28 -17.31
CA THR A 53 3.12 4.15 -16.23
C THR A 53 2.95 5.62 -16.62
N PRO A 54 2.67 6.54 -15.66
CA PRO A 54 2.56 6.32 -14.22
C PRO A 54 1.34 5.47 -13.83
N GLY A 55 1.53 4.56 -12.89
CA GLY A 55 0.44 3.76 -12.32
C GLY A 55 -0.59 4.59 -11.55
N VAL A 56 -1.77 4.03 -11.35
CA VAL A 56 -2.89 4.66 -10.64
C VAL A 56 -2.64 4.64 -9.14
N LYS A 57 -2.77 5.81 -8.50
CA LYS A 57 -2.62 5.97 -7.05
C LYS A 57 -3.87 5.47 -6.31
N MET A 58 -3.67 4.62 -5.31
CA MET A 58 -4.67 4.23 -4.33
C MET A 58 -4.58 5.12 -3.09
N ASP A 59 -5.66 5.16 -2.30
CA ASP A 59 -5.75 5.94 -1.07
C ASP A 59 -5.28 5.18 0.20
N VAL A 60 -5.02 3.88 0.06
CA VAL A 60 -4.33 3.00 1.02
C VAL A 60 -3.66 1.87 0.23
N ALA A 61 -2.58 1.30 0.75
CA ALA A 61 -1.86 0.22 0.09
C ALA A 61 -2.55 -1.16 0.27
N PRO A 62 -2.33 -2.11 -0.67
CA PRO A 62 -2.64 -3.52 -0.46
C PRO A 62 -1.84 -4.11 0.69
N PHE A 63 -2.42 -5.09 1.40
CA PHE A 63 -1.74 -5.81 2.48
C PHE A 63 -2.10 -7.30 2.46
N VAL A 64 -1.29 -8.11 3.14
CA VAL A 64 -1.57 -9.53 3.37
C VAL A 64 -2.20 -9.68 4.74
N LYS A 65 -3.28 -10.46 4.83
CA LYS A 65 -3.88 -10.94 6.09
C LYS A 65 -4.42 -12.34 5.88
N SER A 66 -4.17 -13.24 6.83
CA SER A 66 -4.59 -14.65 6.76
C SER A 66 -4.18 -15.30 5.41
N ASP A 67 -2.91 -15.11 5.03
CA ASP A 67 -2.29 -15.56 3.78
C ASP A 67 -3.02 -15.13 2.48
N ARG A 68 -3.80 -14.04 2.53
CA ARG A 68 -4.54 -13.49 1.38
C ARG A 68 -4.26 -12.00 1.21
N THR A 69 -4.11 -11.56 -0.04
CA THR A 69 -3.94 -10.14 -0.35
C THR A 69 -5.28 -9.43 -0.37
N PHE A 70 -5.39 -8.37 0.41
CA PHE A 70 -6.54 -7.48 0.50
C PHE A 70 -6.26 -6.17 -0.24
N VAL A 71 -7.21 -5.75 -1.10
CA VAL A 71 -7.15 -4.51 -1.89
C VAL A 71 -8.46 -3.74 -1.68
N PRO A 72 -8.45 -2.38 -1.60
CA PRO A 72 -9.68 -1.62 -1.42
C PRO A 72 -10.61 -1.80 -2.61
N VAL A 73 -11.89 -2.06 -2.34
CA VAL A 73 -12.86 -2.55 -3.35
C VAL A 73 -12.94 -1.69 -4.61
N ARG A 74 -12.89 -0.36 -4.49
CA ARG A 74 -12.97 0.57 -5.63
C ARG A 74 -11.79 0.38 -6.58
N PHE A 75 -10.56 0.41 -6.06
CA PHE A 75 -9.36 0.27 -6.90
C PHE A 75 -9.20 -1.15 -7.43
N LEU A 76 -9.61 -2.17 -6.67
CA LEU A 76 -9.63 -3.55 -7.15
C LEU A 76 -10.56 -3.71 -8.37
N GLY A 77 -11.81 -3.22 -8.27
CA GLY A 77 -12.75 -3.27 -9.38
C GLY A 77 -12.29 -2.43 -10.57
N ASN A 78 -11.83 -1.20 -10.34
CA ASN A 78 -11.38 -0.30 -11.42
C ASN A 78 -10.13 -0.83 -12.13
N ALA A 79 -9.19 -1.46 -11.41
CA ALA A 79 -8.03 -2.10 -12.01
C ALA A 79 -8.42 -3.29 -12.90
N LEU A 80 -9.40 -4.09 -12.45
CA LEU A 80 -9.93 -5.26 -13.18
C LEU A 80 -10.94 -4.88 -14.29
N GLY A 81 -10.98 -3.61 -14.70
CA GLY A 81 -11.86 -3.15 -15.77
C GLY A 81 -13.32 -3.15 -15.37
N LEU A 82 -13.65 -2.53 -14.23
CA LEU A 82 -14.95 -1.95 -13.93
C LEU A 82 -14.86 -0.41 -13.90
N ASP A 83 -16.01 0.25 -13.95
CA ASP A 83 -16.13 1.66 -13.58
C ASP A 83 -16.89 1.79 -12.24
N ASP A 84 -16.82 2.96 -11.60
CA ASP A 84 -17.41 3.20 -10.29
C ASP A 84 -18.93 2.91 -10.22
N SER A 85 -19.69 3.02 -11.33
CA SER A 85 -21.13 2.69 -11.33
C SER A 85 -21.41 1.19 -11.20
N ARG A 86 -20.41 0.36 -11.50
CA ARG A 86 -20.44 -1.10 -11.39
C ARG A 86 -19.83 -1.62 -10.07
N ILE A 87 -19.41 -0.72 -9.18
CA ILE A 87 -18.89 -1.03 -7.84
C ILE A 87 -19.82 -0.43 -6.78
N ILE A 88 -20.72 -1.25 -6.25
CA ILE A 88 -21.82 -0.81 -5.38
C ILE A 88 -21.57 -1.26 -3.94
N TRP A 89 -21.81 -0.36 -2.98
CA TRP A 89 -21.81 -0.66 -1.55
C TRP A 89 -23.22 -0.54 -0.99
N ASP A 90 -23.72 -1.61 -0.37
CA ASP A 90 -24.93 -1.57 0.45
C ASP A 90 -24.53 -1.49 1.93
N ASN A 91 -24.81 -0.35 2.54
CA ASN A 91 -24.50 -0.09 3.95
C ASN A 91 -25.41 -0.84 4.93
N SER A 92 -26.63 -1.21 4.51
CA SER A 92 -27.60 -1.90 5.37
C SER A 92 -27.24 -3.37 5.58
N THR A 93 -26.72 -4.02 4.54
CA THR A 93 -26.25 -5.42 4.58
C THR A 93 -24.73 -5.56 4.70
N GLN A 94 -23.99 -4.44 4.69
CA GLN A 94 -22.52 -4.39 4.59
C GLN A 94 -21.97 -5.24 3.43
N THR A 95 -22.57 -5.09 2.25
CA THR A 95 -22.25 -5.90 1.07
C THR A 95 -21.65 -5.08 -0.05
N ALA A 96 -20.47 -5.48 -0.50
CA ALA A 96 -19.89 -5.00 -1.75
C ALA A 96 -20.43 -5.84 -2.92
N THR A 97 -20.90 -5.18 -3.98
CA THR A 97 -21.35 -5.81 -5.24
C THR A 97 -20.54 -5.26 -6.41
N LEU A 98 -19.88 -6.15 -7.16
CA LEU A 98 -19.10 -5.83 -8.36
C LEU A 98 -19.79 -6.45 -9.57
N LYS A 99 -20.10 -5.64 -10.58
CA LYS A 99 -20.85 -6.06 -11.79
C LYS A 99 -19.93 -6.10 -13.01
N GLY A 100 -19.23 -7.22 -13.23
CA GLY A 100 -18.41 -7.43 -14.43
C GLY A 100 -18.92 -8.60 -15.26
N ASN A 101 -18.00 -9.47 -15.72
CA ASN A 101 -18.33 -10.71 -16.43
C ASN A 101 -19.25 -11.62 -15.58
N ALA A 102 -19.07 -11.60 -14.26
CA ALA A 102 -20.05 -12.06 -13.29
C ALA A 102 -20.46 -10.91 -12.36
N ILE A 103 -21.64 -11.03 -11.76
CA ILE A 103 -22.05 -10.25 -10.60
C ILE A 103 -21.52 -10.95 -9.36
N LEU A 104 -20.54 -10.33 -8.70
CA LEU A 104 -19.96 -10.79 -7.46
C LEU A 104 -20.52 -10.00 -6.29
N GLN A 105 -20.95 -10.68 -5.23
CA GLN A 105 -21.37 -10.05 -3.97
C GLN A 105 -20.60 -10.67 -2.82
N MET A 106 -20.05 -9.81 -1.95
CA MET A 106 -19.28 -10.22 -0.77
C MET A 106 -19.68 -9.36 0.44
N THR A 107 -20.03 -10.00 1.55
CA THR A 107 -20.51 -9.35 2.77
C THR A 107 -19.40 -9.32 3.83
N ILE A 108 -19.23 -8.21 4.53
CA ILE A 108 -18.23 -8.06 5.60
C ILE A 108 -18.39 -9.18 6.65
N GLY A 109 -17.26 -9.77 7.06
CA GLY A 109 -17.23 -10.82 8.07
C GLY A 109 -17.74 -12.20 7.61
N GLN A 110 -18.25 -12.34 6.37
CA GLN A 110 -18.68 -13.63 5.82
C GLN A 110 -17.64 -14.21 4.87
N ALA A 111 -17.10 -15.38 5.18
CA ALA A 111 -16.18 -16.15 4.33
C ALA A 111 -16.93 -16.85 3.16
N SER A 112 -17.66 -16.06 2.36
CA SER A 112 -18.38 -16.54 1.18
C SER A 112 -18.54 -15.46 0.13
N ILE A 113 -18.57 -15.87 -1.13
CA ILE A 113 -18.84 -15.03 -2.30
C ILE A 113 -20.10 -15.54 -3.00
N ILE A 114 -21.00 -14.64 -3.40
CA ILE A 114 -22.12 -14.97 -4.29
C ILE A 114 -21.70 -14.55 -5.70
N SER A 115 -21.71 -15.48 -6.65
CA SER A 115 -21.36 -15.25 -8.05
C SER A 115 -22.54 -15.63 -8.92
N ASN A 116 -23.14 -14.64 -9.61
CA ASN A 116 -24.37 -14.82 -10.41
C ASN A 116 -25.50 -15.53 -9.62
N GLY A 117 -25.69 -15.16 -8.36
CA GLY A 117 -26.68 -15.76 -7.45
C GLY A 117 -26.25 -17.07 -6.78
N VAL A 118 -25.17 -17.71 -7.21
CA VAL A 118 -24.67 -18.96 -6.61
C VAL A 118 -23.66 -18.65 -5.50
N LYS A 119 -23.95 -19.08 -4.27
CA LYS A 119 -23.04 -18.94 -3.12
C LYS A 119 -21.91 -19.97 -3.18
N LYS A 120 -20.67 -19.50 -3.02
CA LYS A 120 -19.45 -20.30 -2.84
C LYS A 120 -18.80 -19.94 -1.51
N ILE A 121 -18.25 -20.92 -0.79
CA ILE A 121 -17.45 -20.69 0.42
C ILE A 121 -16.01 -20.35 0.01
N ILE A 122 -15.37 -19.48 0.77
CA ILE A 122 -13.96 -19.08 0.62
C ILE A 122 -13.26 -19.12 1.98
N ASP A 123 -11.93 -19.02 2.01
CA ASP A 123 -11.15 -19.17 3.25
C ASP A 123 -11.04 -17.90 4.10
N VAL A 124 -11.28 -16.72 3.53
CA VAL A 124 -11.24 -15.43 4.25
C VAL A 124 -12.48 -14.59 3.98
N ALA A 125 -12.89 -13.81 4.97
CA ALA A 125 -13.97 -12.85 4.83
C ALA A 125 -13.48 -11.49 4.29
N PRO A 126 -14.34 -10.74 3.56
CA PRO A 126 -14.17 -9.30 3.38
C PRO A 126 -14.06 -8.56 4.71
N ILE A 127 -13.27 -7.49 4.74
CA ILE A 127 -13.02 -6.71 5.96
C ILE A 127 -13.29 -5.22 5.75
N LEU A 128 -13.85 -4.61 6.79
CA LEU A 128 -14.02 -3.17 6.93
C LEU A 128 -12.97 -2.67 7.92
N GLN A 129 -12.01 -1.87 7.45
CA GLN A 129 -10.91 -1.36 8.28
C GLN A 129 -10.65 0.11 7.95
N SER A 130 -10.59 0.95 8.98
CA SER A 130 -10.41 2.41 8.85
C SER A 130 -11.36 3.04 7.83
N ASP A 131 -12.64 2.68 7.91
CA ASP A 131 -13.74 3.12 7.03
C ASP A 131 -13.57 2.76 5.53
N ARG A 132 -12.80 1.69 5.26
CA ARG A 132 -12.56 1.15 3.91
C ARG A 132 -12.91 -0.33 3.83
N THR A 133 -13.68 -0.69 2.80
CA THR A 133 -13.96 -2.09 2.45
C THR A 133 -12.82 -2.65 1.61
N PHE A 134 -12.19 -3.72 2.10
CA PHE A 134 -11.18 -4.49 1.37
C PHE A 134 -11.72 -5.88 1.05
N LEU A 135 -11.45 -6.31 -0.19
CA LEU A 135 -11.79 -7.66 -0.65
C LEU A 135 -10.52 -8.48 -0.90
N PRO A 136 -10.57 -9.81 -0.75
CA PRO A 136 -9.48 -10.68 -1.15
C PRO A 136 -9.30 -10.64 -2.67
N ALA A 137 -8.16 -10.13 -3.13
CA ALA A 137 -7.94 -9.77 -4.54
C ALA A 137 -8.15 -10.96 -5.49
N ARG A 138 -7.68 -12.15 -5.08
CA ARG A 138 -7.79 -13.40 -5.85
C ARG A 138 -9.22 -13.74 -6.21
N TYR A 139 -10.12 -13.85 -5.23
CA TYR A 139 -11.50 -14.27 -5.46
C TYR A 139 -12.31 -13.28 -6.31
N VAL A 140 -11.99 -11.99 -6.21
CA VAL A 140 -12.61 -10.97 -7.07
C VAL A 140 -12.09 -11.06 -8.49
N ALA A 141 -10.78 -11.18 -8.69
CA ALA A 141 -10.17 -11.32 -10.01
C ALA A 141 -10.63 -12.61 -10.72
N GLU A 142 -10.57 -13.76 -10.06
CA GLU A 142 -11.04 -15.05 -10.58
C GLU A 142 -12.55 -15.02 -10.86
N GLY A 143 -13.35 -14.41 -9.97
CA GLY A 143 -14.78 -14.19 -10.22
C GLY A 143 -15.09 -13.25 -11.39
N LEU A 144 -14.14 -12.42 -11.83
CA LEU A 144 -14.28 -11.52 -12.97
C LEU A 144 -13.64 -12.05 -14.27
N GLY A 145 -13.07 -13.26 -14.27
CA GLY A 145 -12.46 -13.91 -15.45
C GLY A 145 -10.95 -13.71 -15.59
N TYR A 146 -10.25 -13.41 -14.50
CA TYR A 146 -8.79 -13.29 -14.46
C TYR A 146 -8.16 -14.43 -13.67
N GLN A 147 -7.03 -14.94 -14.12
CA GLN A 147 -6.15 -15.79 -13.31
C GLN A 147 -5.13 -14.92 -12.54
N VAL A 148 -4.66 -15.42 -11.41
CA VAL A 148 -3.85 -14.63 -10.44
C VAL A 148 -2.62 -15.39 -9.96
N SER A 149 -1.45 -14.77 -10.07
CA SER A 149 -0.20 -15.25 -9.46
C SER A 149 0.24 -14.33 -8.33
N TRP A 150 0.82 -14.93 -7.29
CA TRP A 150 1.60 -14.27 -6.26
C TRP A 150 3.09 -14.48 -6.55
N ASP A 151 3.89 -13.45 -6.35
CA ASP A 151 5.35 -13.53 -6.31
C ASP A 151 5.82 -13.09 -4.92
N ASP A 152 6.43 -14.02 -4.18
CA ASP A 152 6.77 -13.80 -2.77
C ASP A 152 8.02 -12.93 -2.59
N THR A 153 9.02 -13.08 -3.47
CA THR A 153 10.25 -12.27 -3.47
C THR A 153 9.94 -10.79 -3.63
N THR A 154 9.05 -10.46 -4.57
CA THR A 154 8.67 -9.07 -4.88
C THR A 154 7.43 -8.61 -4.11
N GLN A 155 6.75 -9.50 -3.39
CA GLN A 155 5.47 -9.26 -2.73
C GLN A 155 4.43 -8.65 -3.70
N THR A 156 4.28 -9.25 -4.89
CA THR A 156 3.37 -8.75 -5.94
C THR A 156 2.24 -9.70 -6.29
N VAL A 157 1.06 -9.13 -6.54
CA VAL A 157 -0.08 -9.82 -7.14
C VAL A 157 -0.17 -9.38 -8.59
N VAL A 158 -0.13 -10.35 -9.50
CA VAL A 158 -0.36 -10.16 -10.93
C VAL A 158 -1.66 -10.83 -11.32
N CYS A 159 -2.59 -10.07 -11.88
CA CYS A 159 -3.84 -10.58 -12.48
C CYS A 159 -3.79 -10.40 -14.00
N TRP A 160 -4.20 -11.39 -14.77
CA TRP A 160 -4.32 -11.33 -16.23
C TRP A 160 -5.46 -12.25 -16.70
N PRO A 161 -5.96 -12.13 -17.94
CA PRO A 161 -7.10 -12.91 -18.42
C PRO A 161 -6.91 -14.42 -18.27
N GLU A 162 -7.97 -15.13 -17.88
CA GLU A 162 -7.98 -16.59 -17.82
C GLU A 162 -7.68 -17.18 -19.22
N GLY A 163 -6.77 -18.15 -19.28
CA GLY A 163 -6.33 -18.78 -20.53
C GLY A 163 -5.22 -18.03 -21.30
N GLU A 164 -4.93 -16.76 -20.97
CA GLU A 164 -3.79 -16.04 -21.56
C GLU A 164 -2.44 -16.39 -20.89
N ILE A 165 -1.35 -16.16 -21.62
CA ILE A 165 0.03 -16.32 -21.12
C ILE A 165 0.30 -15.25 -20.06
N LYS A 166 0.91 -15.63 -18.93
CA LYS A 166 1.31 -14.68 -17.89
C LYS A 166 2.22 -13.59 -18.50
N PRO A 167 1.86 -12.29 -18.39
CA PRO A 167 2.66 -11.21 -18.94
C PRO A 167 3.98 -11.05 -18.18
N ASP A 168 5.03 -10.62 -18.87
CA ASP A 168 6.22 -10.08 -18.21
C ASP A 168 5.83 -8.74 -17.54
N VAL A 169 6.11 -8.65 -16.24
CA VAL A 169 5.82 -7.49 -15.40
C VAL A 169 7.08 -6.92 -14.77
N SER A 170 8.27 -7.38 -15.14
CA SER A 170 9.54 -7.03 -14.48
C SER A 170 9.75 -5.51 -14.37
N ALA A 171 9.53 -4.78 -15.48
CA ALA A 171 9.60 -3.31 -15.49
C ALA A 171 8.53 -2.63 -14.60
N VAL A 172 7.36 -3.24 -14.47
CA VAL A 172 6.26 -2.77 -13.61
C VAL A 172 6.61 -2.98 -12.14
N VAL A 173 7.21 -4.12 -11.79
CA VAL A 173 7.69 -4.41 -10.44
C VAL A 173 8.76 -3.41 -10.03
N SER A 174 9.78 -3.18 -10.87
CA SER A 174 10.80 -2.16 -10.61
C SER A 174 10.21 -0.74 -10.49
N TYR A 175 9.19 -0.39 -11.30
CA TYR A 175 8.47 0.87 -11.12
C TYR A 175 7.76 0.96 -9.76
N LEU A 176 7.04 -0.09 -9.35
CA LEU A 176 6.31 -0.12 -8.07
C LEU A 176 7.26 -0.15 -6.87
N GLU A 177 8.44 -0.74 -6.98
CA GLU A 177 9.49 -0.68 -5.96
C GLU A 177 9.98 0.76 -5.74
N ASN A 178 10.25 1.49 -6.82
CA ASN A 178 10.57 2.91 -6.79
C ASN A 178 9.38 3.82 -6.38
N LYS A 179 8.18 3.25 -6.15
CA LYS A 179 7.03 3.92 -5.50
C LYS A 179 6.78 3.43 -4.07
N GLY A 180 7.25 2.24 -3.71
CA GLY A 180 7.28 1.70 -2.35
C GLY A 180 8.42 2.26 -1.51
N THR A 181 9.49 2.75 -2.15
CA THR A 181 10.36 3.76 -1.58
C THR A 181 9.58 5.07 -1.43
N THR A 182 8.77 5.16 -0.37
CA THR A 182 8.31 6.43 0.15
C THR A 182 9.54 7.32 0.28
N PRO A 183 9.59 8.51 -0.34
CA PRO A 183 10.63 9.48 0.02
C PRO A 183 10.54 9.66 1.54
N ALA A 184 11.64 9.44 2.26
CA ALA A 184 11.65 9.59 3.71
C ALA A 184 11.01 10.93 4.05
N LYS A 185 9.95 10.90 4.86
CA LYS A 185 9.13 12.08 5.17
C LYS A 185 10.08 13.18 5.62
N PRO A 186 10.08 14.38 5.00
CA PRO A 186 11.10 15.39 5.26
C PRO A 186 11.17 15.66 6.76
N ILE A 187 12.35 15.37 7.32
CA ILE A 187 12.45 15.10 8.75
C ILE A 187 12.51 16.45 9.47
N SER A 188 11.49 16.71 10.29
CA SER A 188 11.17 18.04 10.84
C SER A 188 10.48 17.96 12.20
N GLY A 189 10.77 16.90 12.96
CA GLY A 189 10.38 16.77 14.37
C GLY A 189 11.62 16.75 15.27
N ASP A 190 11.45 16.25 16.49
CA ASP A 190 12.46 16.34 17.53
C ASP A 190 13.68 15.42 17.27
N LEU A 191 14.86 15.84 17.72
CA LEU A 191 16.06 15.02 17.68
C LEU A 191 16.12 14.15 18.95
N VAL A 192 16.13 12.83 18.79
CA VAL A 192 16.28 11.87 19.88
C VAL A 192 17.48 10.98 19.58
N ASN A 193 18.49 11.04 20.45
CA ASN A 193 19.74 10.27 20.35
C ASN A 193 20.42 10.36 18.96
N GLY A 194 20.39 11.54 18.34
CA GLY A 194 20.94 11.78 17.00
C GLY A 194 20.03 11.38 15.84
N TYR A 195 18.92 10.68 16.10
CA TYR A 195 17.90 10.37 15.10
C TYR A 195 16.83 11.43 15.09
N ASN A 196 16.39 11.72 13.88
CA ASN A 196 15.56 12.85 13.54
C ASN A 196 14.13 12.27 13.45
N ILE A 197 13.25 12.61 14.40
CA ILE A 197 11.96 11.90 14.57
C ILE A 197 10.85 12.56 13.74
N PRO A 198 10.01 11.80 13.01
CA PRO A 198 8.89 12.38 12.27
C PRO A 198 7.87 13.09 13.16
N LYS A 199 7.56 14.36 12.85
CA LYS A 199 6.54 15.13 13.57
C LYS A 199 5.17 14.45 13.53
N ASN A 200 4.47 14.51 14.67
CA ASN A 200 3.18 13.86 14.94
C ASN A 200 3.21 12.34 14.69
N THR A 201 4.33 11.68 14.94
CA THR A 201 4.41 10.22 14.82
C THR A 201 3.54 9.54 15.89
N ASP A 202 2.92 8.42 15.52
CA ASP A 202 2.18 7.56 16.44
C ASP A 202 3.08 6.51 17.12
N LEU A 203 4.34 6.41 16.71
CA LEU A 203 5.35 5.51 17.26
C LEU A 203 5.58 5.77 18.76
N THR A 204 5.87 4.69 19.49
CA THR A 204 6.35 4.79 20.87
C THR A 204 7.87 4.90 20.85
N ILE A 205 8.42 6.10 21.08
CA ILE A 205 9.87 6.32 21.17
C ILE A 205 10.33 6.05 22.61
N ALA A 206 11.31 5.16 22.81
CA ALA A 206 11.81 4.86 24.14
C ALA A 206 12.85 5.92 24.56
N ASN A 207 12.44 6.83 25.45
CA ASN A 207 13.32 7.89 25.96
C ASN A 207 14.24 7.35 27.07
N TYR A 208 15.28 6.62 26.67
CA TYR A 208 16.37 6.23 27.57
C TYR A 208 17.27 7.43 27.83
N ALA A 209 17.09 8.10 28.98
CA ALA A 209 17.86 9.28 29.41
C ALA A 209 19.32 8.97 29.83
N LYS A 210 19.93 7.94 29.24
CA LYS A 210 21.34 7.59 29.41
C LYS A 210 21.88 7.10 28.09
N GLU A 211 23.03 7.64 27.70
CA GLU A 211 23.91 6.96 26.76
C GLU A 211 24.12 5.54 27.27
N ALA A 212 23.65 4.54 26.51
CA ALA A 212 24.02 3.18 26.80
C ALA A 212 25.52 3.06 26.56
N SER A 213 26.26 2.63 27.58
CA SER A 213 27.71 2.38 27.55
C SER A 213 28.17 1.34 26.51
N ASP A 214 27.23 0.82 25.73
CA ASP A 214 27.35 -0.24 24.72
C ASP A 214 26.98 0.25 23.29
N GLY A 215 26.92 1.57 23.02
CA GLY A 215 26.73 2.09 21.65
C GLY A 215 25.35 1.89 21.00
N LYS A 216 24.32 1.54 21.80
CA LYS A 216 22.93 1.37 21.33
C LYS A 216 22.19 2.70 21.40
N TRP A 217 21.67 3.19 20.27
CA TRP A 217 21.32 4.60 20.14
C TRP A 217 19.82 4.88 19.95
N MET A 218 19.04 4.01 19.30
CA MET A 218 17.61 4.30 19.08
C MET A 218 16.75 3.07 19.28
N VAL A 219 15.70 3.20 20.09
CA VAL A 219 14.71 2.16 20.37
C VAL A 219 13.33 2.78 20.26
N PHE A 220 12.47 2.16 19.44
CA PHE A 220 11.11 2.63 19.24
C PHE A 220 10.21 1.48 18.76
N SER A 221 8.90 1.68 18.84
CA SER A 221 7.94 0.62 18.50
C SER A 221 6.72 1.12 17.76
N ILE A 222 6.27 0.32 16.79
CA ILE A 222 4.92 0.43 16.19
C ILE A 222 3.93 -0.12 17.20
N ASN A 223 2.90 0.66 17.52
CA ASN A 223 1.79 0.25 18.38
C ASN A 223 0.65 -0.30 17.52
N LEU A 224 0.37 -1.61 17.66
CA LEU A 224 -0.61 -2.33 16.84
C LEU A 224 -2.07 -2.00 17.18
N THR A 225 -2.33 -1.45 18.38
CA THR A 225 -3.68 -1.02 18.80
C THR A 225 -4.08 0.33 18.22
N LYS A 226 -3.14 1.11 17.68
CA LYS A 226 -3.39 2.41 17.05
C LYS A 226 -3.78 2.26 15.59
N ARG A 227 -4.80 3.02 15.15
CA ARG A 227 -5.39 2.92 13.79
C ARG A 227 -4.42 3.29 12.64
N ASN A 228 -3.38 4.06 12.91
CA ASN A 228 -2.50 4.65 11.88
C ASN A 228 -1.28 3.77 11.51
N LEU A 229 -1.46 2.45 11.39
CA LEU A 229 -0.35 1.51 11.14
C LEU A 229 0.48 1.87 9.89
N GLN A 230 -0.16 2.27 8.79
CA GLN A 230 0.55 2.68 7.57
C GLN A 230 1.48 3.88 7.80
N GLN A 231 1.05 4.86 8.61
CA GLN A 231 1.90 6.01 8.96
C GLN A 231 3.03 5.60 9.89
N GLN A 232 2.77 4.71 10.86
CA GLN A 232 3.79 4.19 11.75
C GLN A 232 4.89 3.44 10.98
N TYR A 233 4.54 2.60 9.99
CA TYR A 233 5.55 1.97 9.11
C TYR A 233 6.34 2.98 8.27
N ALA A 234 5.71 4.04 7.74
CA ALA A 234 6.41 5.08 6.99
C ALA A 234 7.34 5.94 7.87
N ASP A 235 6.91 6.24 9.11
CA ASP A 235 7.74 6.93 10.10
C ASP A 235 8.92 6.02 10.53
N THR A 236 8.68 4.71 10.78
CA THR A 236 9.71 3.71 11.06
C THR A 236 10.76 3.66 9.95
N GLN A 237 10.33 3.55 8.69
CA GLN A 237 11.24 3.55 7.54
C GLN A 237 12.07 4.84 7.48
N SER A 238 11.45 6.00 7.76
CA SER A 238 12.13 7.30 7.80
C SER A 238 13.12 7.46 8.96
N ILE A 239 13.00 6.67 10.04
CA ILE A 239 13.98 6.63 11.14
C ILE A 239 15.15 5.71 10.77
N ILE A 240 14.85 4.48 10.34
CA ILE A 240 15.87 3.46 10.02
C ILE A 240 16.77 3.92 8.87
N SER A 241 16.19 4.49 7.81
CA SER A 241 16.94 4.91 6.61
C SER A 241 17.85 6.14 6.80
N GLN A 242 17.96 6.68 8.02
CA GLN A 242 18.94 7.74 8.33
C GLN A 242 20.35 7.19 8.48
N THR A 243 20.47 5.91 8.88
CA THR A 243 21.75 5.27 9.19
C THR A 243 21.89 3.88 8.59
N VAL A 244 20.80 3.14 8.39
CA VAL A 244 20.80 1.80 7.77
C VAL A 244 20.59 1.95 6.26
N ASP A 245 21.25 1.11 5.46
CA ASP A 245 21.13 1.18 4.00
C ASP A 245 19.71 0.79 3.50
N PRO A 246 19.32 1.16 2.27
CA PRO A 246 17.98 0.93 1.78
C PRO A 246 17.55 -0.54 1.67
N ALA A 247 18.47 -1.48 1.41
CA ALA A 247 18.15 -2.90 1.27
C ALA A 247 17.89 -3.52 2.65
N THR A 248 18.82 -3.33 3.59
CA THR A 248 18.63 -3.79 4.98
C THR A 248 17.44 -3.11 5.66
N THR A 249 17.15 -1.84 5.33
CA THR A 249 15.92 -1.15 5.77
C THR A 249 14.66 -1.85 5.26
N ALA A 250 14.61 -2.25 3.99
CA ALA A 250 13.45 -2.94 3.41
C ALA A 250 13.23 -4.33 4.06
N GLU A 251 14.30 -5.11 4.26
CA GLU A 251 14.23 -6.41 4.94
C GLU A 251 13.69 -6.29 6.37
N ALA A 252 14.15 -5.29 7.12
CA ALA A 252 13.68 -5.02 8.48
C ALA A 252 12.19 -4.62 8.53
N ILE A 253 11.73 -3.80 7.57
CA ILE A 253 10.32 -3.41 7.46
C ILE A 253 9.43 -4.59 7.08
N ASP A 254 9.86 -5.47 6.17
CA ASP A 254 9.08 -6.65 5.78
C ASP A 254 9.06 -7.71 6.88
N TYR A 255 10.16 -7.88 7.62
CA TYR A 255 10.17 -8.71 8.82
C TYR A 255 9.23 -8.16 9.91
N ALA A 256 9.20 -6.84 10.11
CA ALA A 256 8.27 -6.22 11.06
C ALA A 256 6.79 -6.50 10.74
N LYS A 257 6.41 -6.62 9.46
CA LYS A 257 5.06 -7.06 9.05
C LYS A 257 4.79 -8.52 9.41
N LYS A 258 5.80 -9.40 9.31
CA LYS A 258 5.72 -10.80 9.77
C LYS A 258 5.53 -10.89 11.28
N VAL A 259 6.22 -10.05 12.06
CA VAL A 259 6.03 -9.94 13.52
C VAL A 259 4.63 -9.42 13.86
N GLN A 260 4.14 -8.37 13.18
CA GLN A 260 2.75 -7.90 13.34
C GLN A 260 1.76 -9.05 13.11
N TYR A 261 1.89 -9.78 11.99
CA TYR A 261 0.99 -10.87 11.66
C TYR A 261 0.99 -11.97 12.73
N ALA A 262 2.17 -12.32 13.27
CA ALA A 262 2.29 -13.28 14.36
C ALA A 262 1.63 -12.78 15.66
N LEU A 263 1.78 -11.49 16.02
CA LEU A 263 1.14 -10.90 17.19
C LEU A 263 -0.39 -10.80 17.07
N GLU A 264 -0.91 -10.57 15.86
CA GLU A 264 -2.36 -10.52 15.59
C GLU A 264 -3.04 -11.91 15.57
N ASN A 265 -2.29 -13.00 15.32
CA ASN A 265 -2.86 -14.32 15.03
C ASN A 265 -2.29 -15.47 15.90
N GLY A 266 -1.33 -15.20 16.80
CA GLY A 266 -0.63 -16.20 17.63
C GLY A 266 -0.89 -16.07 19.14
N SER A 267 -0.46 -17.07 19.91
CA SER A 267 -0.50 -17.00 21.38
C SER A 267 0.68 -16.20 21.93
N ARG A 268 0.37 -15.15 22.71
CA ARG A 268 1.36 -14.23 23.32
C ARG A 268 2.36 -14.89 24.26
N GLU A 269 2.08 -16.09 24.74
CA GLU A 269 2.93 -16.83 25.70
C GLU A 269 3.92 -17.80 25.03
N ASN A 270 3.82 -18.01 23.71
CA ASN A 270 4.65 -18.99 23.01
C ASN A 270 5.82 -18.30 22.28
N PRO A 271 7.08 -18.53 22.67
CA PRO A 271 8.25 -17.86 22.09
C PRO A 271 8.49 -18.19 20.60
N ILE A 272 7.85 -19.23 20.06
CA ILE A 272 7.87 -19.55 18.62
C ILE A 272 7.14 -18.45 17.80
N TYR A 273 6.18 -17.74 18.40
CA TYR A 273 5.39 -16.69 17.75
C TYR A 273 5.90 -15.27 18.01
N CYS A 274 6.94 -15.10 18.83
CA CYS A 274 7.62 -13.82 19.07
C CYS A 274 9.10 -13.87 18.59
N PRO A 275 9.38 -14.25 17.33
CA PRO A 275 10.73 -14.30 16.84
C PRO A 275 11.34 -12.89 16.79
N ILE A 276 12.63 -12.82 17.08
CA ILE A 276 13.44 -11.60 17.01
C ILE A 276 14.57 -11.85 16.02
N THR A 277 14.87 -10.89 15.14
CA THR A 277 15.93 -11.01 14.14
C THR A 277 16.72 -9.70 14.06
N THR A 278 18.04 -9.85 13.90
CA THR A 278 18.96 -8.75 13.64
C THR A 278 19.36 -8.78 12.18
N PHE A 279 19.27 -7.62 11.52
CA PHE A 279 19.76 -7.37 10.18
C PHE A 279 20.98 -6.45 10.29
N ASN A 280 22.11 -6.88 9.74
CA ASN A 280 23.36 -6.12 9.75
C ASN A 280 23.56 -5.49 8.37
N ALA A 281 23.68 -4.16 8.32
CA ALA A 281 23.94 -3.42 7.10
C ALA A 281 25.43 -3.38 6.78
N PRO A 282 25.85 -3.24 5.50
CA PRO A 282 27.26 -3.17 5.11
C PRO A 282 28.03 -1.95 5.62
N ASN A 283 27.35 -0.99 6.26
CA ASN A 283 27.90 0.28 6.74
C ASN A 283 28.06 0.35 8.27
N ASP A 284 28.32 -0.80 8.89
CA ASP A 284 28.53 -0.95 10.35
C ASP A 284 27.35 -0.49 11.22
N MET A 285 26.14 -0.61 10.69
CA MET A 285 24.88 -0.38 11.40
C MET A 285 24.08 -1.67 11.46
N ALA A 286 23.29 -1.84 12.51
CA ALA A 286 22.37 -2.96 12.62
C ALA A 286 20.99 -2.51 13.12
N VAL A 287 19.97 -3.23 12.67
CA VAL A 287 18.59 -3.09 13.12
C VAL A 287 18.08 -4.43 13.64
N ARG A 288 17.57 -4.46 14.86
CA ARG A 288 16.88 -5.61 15.43
C ARG A 288 15.39 -5.35 15.43
N VAL A 289 14.62 -6.34 14.99
CA VAL A 289 13.17 -6.30 14.88
C VAL A 289 12.57 -7.49 15.61
N GLY A 290 11.54 -7.27 16.42
CA GLY A 290 10.86 -8.33 17.15
C GLY A 290 9.62 -7.83 17.89
N ALA A 291 8.98 -8.73 18.65
CA ALA A 291 7.90 -8.34 19.56
C ALA A 291 8.43 -7.47 20.69
N GLY A 292 7.79 -6.33 20.94
CA GLY A 292 8.06 -5.47 22.09
C GLY A 292 7.17 -5.80 23.29
N GLY A 293 7.11 -4.89 24.26
CA GLY A 293 6.15 -4.98 25.36
C GLY A 293 4.71 -4.77 24.86
N GLY A 294 3.80 -5.69 25.21
CA GLY A 294 2.39 -5.62 24.83
C GLY A 294 2.17 -5.81 23.32
N ASP A 295 1.18 -5.11 22.76
CA ASP A 295 0.83 -5.18 21.33
C ASP A 295 1.71 -4.24 20.48
N THR A 296 3.03 -4.50 20.48
CA THR A 296 4.00 -3.66 19.77
C THR A 296 5.03 -4.45 18.97
N VAL A 297 5.45 -3.89 17.82
CA VAL A 297 6.63 -4.34 17.07
C VAL A 297 7.76 -3.37 17.35
N GLN A 298 8.83 -3.85 18.01
CA GLN A 298 9.96 -3.04 18.46
C GLN A 298 11.11 -3.09 17.45
N PHE A 299 11.80 -1.96 17.35
CA PHE A 299 13.01 -1.75 16.57
C PHE A 299 14.11 -1.23 17.49
N ASP A 300 15.29 -1.85 17.42
CA ASP A 300 16.50 -1.36 18.07
C ASP A 300 17.58 -1.06 17.02
N LEU A 301 18.24 0.09 17.11
CA LEU A 301 19.30 0.54 16.20
C LEU A 301 20.60 0.84 16.96
N TRP A 302 21.71 0.31 16.45
CA TRP A 302 23.06 0.51 17.00
C TRP A 302 24.13 0.41 15.91
N SER A 303 25.32 0.97 16.18
CA SER A 303 26.50 0.72 15.35
C SER A 303 27.18 -0.58 15.80
N THR A 304 27.68 -1.38 14.85
CA THR A 304 28.34 -2.67 15.12
C THR A 304 29.85 -2.53 15.39
N LYS A 305 30.32 -1.33 15.74
CA LYS A 305 31.72 -0.95 15.99
C LYS A 305 31.96 -0.56 17.45
#